data_AF-A0A1I2MYI7-F1
#
_entry.id   AF-A0A1I2MYI7-F1
#
_cell.length_a   1.000
_cell.length_b   1.000
_cell.length_c   1.000
_cell.angle_alpha   90.00
_cell.angle_beta   90.00
_cell.angle_gamma   90.00
#
_symmetry.space_group_name_H-M   'P 1'
#
loop_
_entity.id
_entity.type
_entity.pdbx_description
1 polymer ?
#
loop_
_entity_poly.entity_id
_entity_poly.type
_entity_poly.pdbx_seq_one_letter_code
_entity_poly.pdbx_strand_id
1 'polypeptide(L)' 'MNGKYIIYHQVTGGVIKKATIYAPHRETAKKTYLAKNPKAKITHVFTV' A
#
# COMPACT_ATOMS: atom_id res chain seq x y z
N MET A 1 18.45 -2.57 -3.51
CA MET A 1 17.46 -3.34 -4.28
C MET A 1 16.07 -2.93 -3.80
N ASN A 2 15.13 -2.65 -4.71
CA ASN A 2 13.75 -2.35 -4.32
C ASN A 2 13.01 -3.67 -4.07
N GLY A 3 12.38 -3.79 -2.91
CA GLY A 3 11.47 -4.88 -2.57
C GLY A 3 10.08 -4.66 -3.20
N LYS A 4 9.38 -5.77 -3.43
CA LYS A 4 7.98 -5.75 -3.88
C LYS A 4 7.07 -5.78 -2.65
N TYR A 5 6.18 -4.80 -2.55
CA TYR A 5 5.23 -4.69 -1.44
C TYR A 5 3.80 -4.79 -1.95
N ILE A 6 2.96 -5.56 -1.27
CA ILE A 6 1.52 -5.61 -1.50
C ILE A 6 0.81 -4.87 -0.37
N ILE A 7 0.14 -3.79 -0.71
CA ILE A 7 -0.64 -2.95 0.20
C ILE A 7 -2.12 -3.27 0.04
N TYR A 8 -2.69 -3.82 1.10
CA TYR A 8 -4.13 -3.96 1.25
C TYR A 8 -4.68 -2.66 1.84
N HIS A 9 -5.71 -2.13 1.23
CA HIS A 9 -6.38 -0.90 1.65
C HIS A 9 -7.88 -1.03 1.51
N GLN A 10 -8.59 -0.36 2.40
CA GLN A 10 -10.03 -0.23 2.36
C GLN A 10 -10.39 1.05 1.61
N VAL A 11 -11.29 0.92 0.63
CA VAL A 11 -11.91 2.05 -0.07
C VAL A 11 -13.31 2.34 0.51
N THR A 12 -13.87 3.48 0.15
CA THR A 12 -15.24 3.87 0.53
C THR A 12 -16.23 2.74 0.19
N GLY A 13 -17.09 2.39 1.16
CA GLY A 13 -18.02 1.26 1.03
C GLY A 13 -17.52 -0.06 1.61
N GLY A 14 -16.36 -0.09 2.29
CA GLY A 14 -15.89 -1.29 3.02
C GLY A 14 -15.14 -2.31 2.17
N VAL A 15 -15.01 -2.07 0.86
CA VAL A 15 -14.29 -2.96 -0.05
C VAL A 15 -12.78 -2.91 0.22
N ILE A 16 -12.15 -4.07 0.37
CA ILE A 16 -10.69 -4.19 0.48
C ILE A 16 -10.11 -4.46 -0.90
N LYS A 17 -9.15 -3.63 -1.31
CA LYS A 17 -8.37 -3.77 -2.54
C LYS A 17 -6.90 -3.95 -2.21
N LYS A 18 -6.16 -4.58 -3.13
CA LYS A 18 -4.70 -4.74 -3.05
C LYS A 18 -4.01 -3.89 -4.12
N ALA A 19 -2.88 -3.30 -3.78
CA ALA A 19 -2.01 -2.54 -4.68
C ALA A 19 -0.58 -3.03 -4.53
N THR A 20 0.13 -3.17 -5.65
CA THR A 20 1.56 -3.55 -5.63
C THR A 20 2.41 -2.30 -5.77
N ILE A 21 3.39 -2.13 -4.88
CA ILE A 21 4.33 -1.01 -4.87
C ILE A 21 5.75 -1.56 -4.79
N TYR A 22 6.64 -1.06 -5.64
CA TYR A 22 8.07 -1.33 -5.56
C TYR A 22 8.74 -0.19 -4.80
N ALA A 23 9.44 -0.51 -3.72
CA ALA A 23 10.07 0.48 -2.86
C ALA A 23 11.31 -0.12 -2.17
N PRO A 24 12.23 0.70 -1.65
CA PRO A 24 13.38 0.19 -0.90
C PRO A 24 12.98 -0.37 0.47
N HIS A 25 11.96 0.22 1.11
CA HIS A 25 11.48 -0.18 2.43
C HIS A 25 9.96 -0.14 2.53
N ARG A 26 9.40 -0.87 3.50
CA ARG A 26 7.96 -0.93 3.80
C ARG A 26 7.36 0.45 4.07
N GLU A 27 8.06 1.29 4.83
CA GLU A 27 7.62 2.65 5.13
C GLU A 27 7.54 3.52 3.87
N THR A 28 8.52 3.40 2.98
CA THR A 28 8.51 4.08 1.68
C THR A 28 7.33 3.61 0.84
N ALA A 29 7.07 2.31 0.76
CA ALA A 29 5.91 1.78 0.04
C ALA A 29 4.59 2.35 0.56
N LYS A 30 4.43 2.41 1.89
CA LYS A 30 3.26 2.98 2.57
C LYS A 30 3.09 4.46 2.21
N LYS A 31 4.17 5.25 2.30
CA LYS A 31 4.19 6.68 2.00
C LYS A 31 3.87 6.96 0.54
N THR A 32 4.49 6.24 -0.39
CA THR A 32 4.22 6.35 -1.84
C THR A 32 2.77 6.01 -2.17
N TYR A 33 2.20 5.00 -1.52
CA TYR A 33 0.80 4.62 -1.74
C TYR A 33 -0.18 5.67 -1.20
N LEU A 34 0.03 6.17 0.02
CA LEU A 34 -0.80 7.22 0.62
C LEU A 34 -0.68 8.55 -0.12
N ALA A 35 0.49 8.88 -0.66
CA ALA A 35 0.67 10.07 -1.49
C ALA A 35 -0.20 10.03 -2.76
N LYS A 36 -0.37 8.85 -3.36
CA LYS A 36 -1.28 8.65 -4.51
C LYS A 36 -2.73 8.48 -4.10
N ASN A 37 -2.99 7.95 -2.90
CA ASN A 37 -4.32 7.62 -2.40
C ASN A 37 -4.52 8.18 -0.98
N PRO A 38 -4.65 9.51 -0.82
CA PRO A 38 -4.69 10.13 0.50
C PRO A 38 -5.92 9.74 1.33
N LYS A 39 -6.99 9.27 0.68
CA LYS A 39 -8.23 8.81 1.33
C LYS A 39 -8.25 7.31 1.62
N ALA A 40 -7.22 6.55 1.20
CA ALA A 40 -7.20 5.12 1.39
C ALA A 40 -6.74 4.75 2.81
N LYS A 41 -7.49 3.86 3.46
CA LYS A 41 -7.11 3.32 4.76
C LYS A 41 -6.34 2.02 4.56
N ILE A 42 -5.04 2.03 4.82
CA ILE A 42 -4.20 0.83 4.71
C ILE A 42 -4.55 -0.15 5.84
N THR A 43 -4.91 -1.38 5.48
CA THR A 43 -5.20 -2.48 6.40
C THR A 43 -3.98 -3.36 6.65
N HIS A 44 -3.30 -3.80 5.59
CA HIS A 44 -2.11 -4.65 5.71
C HIS A 44 -1.07 -4.30 4.65
N VAL A 45 0.20 -4.56 4.95
CA VAL A 45 1.30 -4.43 4.00
C VAL A 45 2.16 -5.68 4.10
N PHE A 46 2.28 -6.41 3.00
CA PHE A 46 3.12 -7.59 2.87
C PHE A 46 4.30 -7.30 1.97
N THR A 47 5.40 -8.00 2.20
CA THR A 47 6.57 -8.01 1.31
C THR A 47 6.55 -9.32 0.54
N VAL A 48 6.88 -9.28 -0.73
CA VAL A 48 7.01 -10.44 -1.62
C VAL A 48 8.46 -10.58 -2.04
#